data_AF-A0A9E0HEV3-F1
#
_entry.id   AF-A0A9E0HEV3-F1
#
_cell.length_a   1.000
_cell.length_b   1.000
_cell.length_c   1.000
_cell.angle_alpha   90.00
_cell.angle_beta   90.00
_cell.angle_gamma   90.00
#
_symmetry.space_group_name_H-M   'P 1'
#
loop_
_entity.id
_entity.type
_entity.pdbx_description
1 polymer ?
#
loop_
_entity_poly.entity_id
_entity_poly.type
_entity_poly.pdbx_seq_one_letter_code
_entity_poly.pdbx_strand_id
1 'polypeptide(L)'
;MARTIHVKQLGPLAVGQSLGAGRIAALIRGGDGLLVEVAVDGAVLAFSLAATALQPGPFPGLPALSYRRTAQPFATVAPIGHALAAALAPHWPAVTAAPDWTEVVDALGDDPRAAVALADLLPAERLTAPRCVAPWTRLEYGFRDRYGPCCADFQTAPALGHGPPLALWASPALRGFRRALTTPTPSTCRPSCPRWLGRSDDLRALILRGGPAAFRANQVAAVRAILAGDEQPTSTPLELVVPATSYCNYDCLMCSHGAEGSLTDELPPAFYQALAPLWPGLGRLEVLGGEPLASPVFREFLAGPVWRAHPQLEVALTTNGSYLTPDALDRYRDVAFAHVTISLNAATAATYAAVNRGLPWARIRGHLDALWARRAERGDPAAITYSFVILRANRHELEAFTALALADGAAVRFMLPVGDRNRASILTDRAAMADTSAALGAIAAELRRRGRDHEARRVDGERAVLTDRLTRGVVRALPVAGE
;
A
#
# COMPACT_ATOMS: atom_id res chain seq x y z
N MET A 1 18.21 0.41 2.20
CA MET A 1 18.75 1.71 2.62
C MET A 1 17.61 2.46 3.26
N ALA A 2 17.67 2.74 4.56
CA ALA A 2 16.68 3.60 5.22
C ALA A 2 16.71 4.97 4.53
N ARG A 3 15.56 5.43 4.01
CA ARG A 3 15.49 6.76 3.41
C ARG A 3 15.49 7.77 4.55
N THR A 4 16.61 8.48 4.69
CA THR A 4 16.72 9.60 5.60
C THR A 4 16.18 10.87 4.96
N ILE A 5 15.53 11.74 5.73
CA ILE A 5 15.09 13.05 5.24
C ILE A 5 16.07 14.11 5.71
N HIS A 6 16.51 14.96 4.76
CA HIS A 6 17.22 16.20 5.09
C HIS A 6 16.19 17.26 5.51
N VAL A 7 16.32 17.76 6.73
CA VAL A 7 15.48 18.83 7.28
C VAL A 7 16.27 20.13 7.35
N LYS A 8 15.57 21.27 7.34
CA LYS A 8 16.24 22.58 7.41
C LYS A 8 16.54 22.97 8.85
N GLN A 9 15.74 22.45 9.79
CA GLN A 9 15.86 22.78 11.20
C GLN A 9 15.64 21.54 12.09
N LEU A 10 16.31 21.50 13.25
CA LEU A 10 16.17 20.46 14.27
C LEU A 10 16.26 21.09 15.67
N GLY A 11 15.09 21.37 16.26
CA GLY A 11 15.01 22.15 17.49
C GLY A 11 15.64 23.55 17.28
N PRO A 12 16.66 23.94 18.05
CA PRO A 12 17.35 25.21 17.87
C PRO A 12 18.43 25.18 16.76
N LEU A 13 18.68 24.03 16.12
CA LEU A 13 19.72 23.88 15.11
C LEU A 13 19.18 24.17 13.71
N ALA A 14 19.89 24.92 12.89
CA ALA A 14 19.57 25.15 11.48
C ALA A 14 20.75 24.80 10.55
N VAL A 15 20.45 24.33 9.34
CA VAL A 15 21.49 24.15 8.30
C VAL A 15 22.16 25.49 8.02
N GLY A 16 23.50 25.51 8.01
CA GLY A 16 24.32 26.72 7.86
C GLY A 16 24.66 27.45 9.16
N GLN A 17 24.09 27.06 10.30
CA GLN A 17 24.42 27.63 11.60
C GLN A 17 25.86 27.29 12.02
N SER A 18 26.59 28.28 12.53
CA SER A 18 27.90 28.08 13.15
C SER A 18 27.77 27.41 14.51
N LEU A 19 28.64 26.45 14.79
CA LEU A 19 28.68 25.69 16.03
C LEU A 19 30.13 25.42 16.46
N GLY A 20 30.64 26.24 17.39
CA GLY A 20 32.06 26.26 17.71
C GLY A 20 32.90 26.65 16.48
N ALA A 21 33.90 25.82 16.15
CA ALA A 21 34.74 26.00 14.96
C ALA A 21 34.12 25.45 13.66
N GLY A 22 32.92 24.86 13.73
CA GLY A 22 32.25 24.24 12.59
C GLY A 22 31.00 24.93 12.12
N ARG A 23 30.46 24.44 11.01
CA ARG A 23 29.17 24.86 10.46
C ARG A 23 28.30 23.63 10.16
N ILE A 24 27.05 23.67 10.57
CA ILE A 24 26.10 22.58 10.30
C ILE A 24 25.89 22.50 8.78
N ALA A 25 26.31 21.37 8.20
CA ALA A 25 26.21 21.08 6.78
C ALA A 25 24.90 20.37 6.43
N ALA A 26 24.44 19.46 7.29
CA ALA A 26 23.16 18.77 7.11
C ALA A 26 22.53 18.39 8.45
N LEU A 27 21.19 18.42 8.47
CA LEU A 27 20.36 17.87 9.54
C LEU A 27 19.51 16.76 8.92
N ILE A 28 19.59 15.57 9.47
CA ILE A 28 19.07 14.36 8.84
C ILE A 28 18.24 13.58 9.87
N ARG A 29 17.01 13.23 9.53
CA ARG A 29 16.11 12.42 10.37
C ARG A 29 15.89 11.03 9.75
N GLY A 30 15.98 10.00 10.59
CA GLY A 30 15.66 8.61 10.23
C GLY A 30 14.98 7.87 11.40
N GLY A 31 14.53 6.64 11.15
CA GLY A 31 13.74 5.87 12.12
C GLY A 31 14.52 5.48 13.37
N ASP A 32 15.85 5.32 13.22
CA ASP A 32 16.76 4.93 14.30
C ASP A 32 17.36 6.13 15.07
N GLY A 33 17.05 7.37 14.66
CA GLY A 33 17.56 8.57 15.31
C GLY A 33 17.80 9.76 14.38
N LEU A 34 18.51 10.77 14.90
CA LEU A 34 18.86 11.99 14.20
C LEU A 34 20.36 12.00 13.90
N LEU A 35 20.72 12.54 12.74
CA LEU A 35 22.11 12.70 12.31
C LEU A 35 22.36 14.19 12.03
N VAL A 36 23.42 14.72 12.62
CA VAL A 36 23.88 16.10 12.41
C VAL A 36 25.27 16.04 11.78
N GLU A 37 25.41 16.58 10.59
CA GLU A 37 26.70 16.70 9.91
C GLU A 37 27.24 18.12 10.08
N VAL A 38 28.45 18.24 10.60
CA VAL A 38 29.12 19.52 10.84
C VAL A 38 30.42 19.56 10.04
N ALA A 39 30.54 20.55 9.16
CA ALA A 39 31.76 20.80 8.41
C ALA A 39 32.77 21.58 9.27
N VAL A 40 34.00 21.07 9.37
CA VAL A 40 35.14 21.67 10.09
C VAL A 40 36.42 21.41 9.31
N ASP A 41 37.16 22.47 8.99
CA ASP A 41 38.49 22.40 8.36
C ASP A 41 38.57 21.44 7.15
N GLY A 42 37.55 21.47 6.29
CA GLY A 42 37.46 20.63 5.09
C GLY A 42 37.03 19.17 5.35
N ALA A 43 36.75 18.78 6.59
CA ALA A 43 36.18 17.48 6.96
C ALA A 43 34.71 17.60 7.40
N VAL A 44 33.97 16.50 7.33
CA VAL A 44 32.59 16.41 7.84
C VAL A 44 32.56 15.46 9.03
N LEU A 45 32.13 15.99 10.18
CA LEU A 45 31.89 15.23 11.40
C LEU A 45 30.42 14.87 11.51
N ALA A 46 30.13 13.57 11.65
CA ALA A 46 28.78 13.04 11.71
C ALA A 46 28.41 12.66 13.14
N PHE A 47 27.44 13.34 13.73
CA PHE A 47 26.93 13.12 15.07
C PHE A 47 25.59 12.40 15.05
N SER A 48 25.49 11.29 15.78
CA SER A 48 24.28 10.46 15.82
C SER A 48 23.60 10.60 17.17
N LEU A 49 22.31 10.90 17.15
CA LEU A 49 21.45 11.10 18.30
C LEU A 49 20.40 9.99 18.34
N ALA A 50 20.48 9.10 19.31
CA ALA A 50 19.52 8.02 19.47
C ALA A 50 18.52 8.36 20.59
N ALA A 51 17.21 8.15 20.37
CA ALA A 51 16.21 8.33 21.41
C ALA A 51 16.46 7.39 22.61
N THR A 52 17.01 6.20 22.34
CA THR A 52 17.35 5.17 23.31
C THR A 52 18.76 4.66 23.02
N ALA A 53 19.78 5.24 23.65
CA ALA A 53 21.16 4.82 23.46
C ALA A 53 21.45 3.54 24.24
N LEU A 54 21.99 2.51 23.57
CA LEU A 54 22.45 1.26 24.20
C LEU A 54 23.62 1.48 25.16
N GLN A 55 24.43 2.50 24.90
CA GLN A 55 25.55 2.95 25.73
C GLN A 55 25.59 4.48 25.71
N PRO A 56 25.88 5.14 26.86
CA PRO A 56 25.99 6.59 26.91
C PRO A 56 27.16 7.05 26.03
N GLY A 57 26.90 8.05 25.20
CA GLY A 57 27.93 8.69 24.40
C GLY A 57 28.87 9.58 25.24
N PRO A 58 29.96 10.06 24.64
CA PRO A 58 31.05 10.73 25.37
C PRO A 58 30.73 12.18 25.78
N PHE A 59 29.49 12.64 25.60
CA PHE A 59 29.07 14.02 25.84
C PHE A 59 28.11 14.08 27.05
N PRO A 60 28.59 14.49 28.25
CA PRO A 60 27.83 14.38 29.49
C PRO A 60 26.49 15.14 29.47
N GLY A 61 26.44 16.28 28.76
CA GLY A 61 25.24 17.11 28.65
C GLY A 61 24.10 16.45 27.85
N LEU A 62 24.39 15.43 27.05
CA LEU A 62 23.40 14.68 26.30
C LEU A 62 23.92 13.26 26.04
N PRO A 63 23.74 12.31 26.98
CA PRO A 63 24.27 10.95 26.84
C PRO A 63 23.75 10.18 25.61
N ALA A 64 22.65 10.63 25.02
CA ALA A 64 22.10 10.12 23.77
C ALA A 64 22.89 10.54 22.51
N LEU A 65 23.78 11.52 22.62
CA LEU A 65 24.62 12.02 21.54
C LEU A 65 25.88 11.18 21.43
N SER A 66 26.13 10.66 20.24
CA SER A 66 27.35 9.96 19.85
C SER A 66 27.90 10.56 18.56
N TYR A 67 29.04 10.09 18.10
CA TYR A 67 29.61 10.49 16.82
C TYR A 67 30.15 9.28 16.06
N ARG A 68 30.07 9.33 14.73
CA ARG A 68 30.64 8.29 13.86
C ARG A 68 32.15 8.41 13.87
N ARG A 69 32.83 7.26 13.82
CA ARG A 69 34.29 7.19 13.79
C ARG A 69 34.85 8.06 12.66
N THR A 70 35.85 8.86 12.98
CA THR A 70 36.49 9.82 12.07
C THR A 70 38.01 9.75 12.22
N ALA A 71 38.75 10.23 11.22
CA ALA A 71 40.19 10.41 11.29
C ALA A 71 40.61 11.60 12.17
N GLN A 72 39.68 12.51 12.47
CA GLN A 72 39.92 13.67 13.34
C GLN A 72 40.12 13.22 14.80
N PRO A 73 41.10 13.80 15.53
CA PRO A 73 41.31 13.48 16.94
C PRO A 73 40.12 13.94 17.78
N PHE A 74 39.85 13.26 18.90
CA PHE A 74 38.71 13.59 19.77
C PHE A 74 38.77 15.05 20.29
N ALA A 75 39.97 15.63 20.46
CA ALA A 75 40.13 17.03 20.81
C ALA A 75 39.48 18.01 19.80
N THR A 76 39.40 17.63 18.52
CA THR A 76 38.72 18.40 17.47
C THR A 76 37.20 18.16 17.48
N VAL A 77 36.77 16.95 17.83
CA VAL A 77 35.35 16.56 17.87
C VAL A 77 34.65 17.08 19.12
N ALA A 78 35.34 17.07 20.27
CA ALA A 78 34.76 17.30 21.58
C ALA A 78 34.10 18.69 21.74
N PRO A 79 34.71 19.81 21.31
CA PRO A 79 34.08 21.13 21.43
C PRO A 79 32.74 21.23 20.69
N ILE A 80 32.65 20.62 19.50
CA ILE A 80 31.44 20.61 18.67
C ILE A 80 30.38 19.72 19.30
N GLY A 81 30.77 18.54 19.76
CA GLY A 81 29.85 17.62 20.45
C GLY A 81 29.32 18.21 21.76
N HIS A 82 30.13 18.93 22.54
CA HIS A 82 29.67 19.66 23.72
C HIS A 82 28.71 20.81 23.35
N ALA A 83 28.99 21.56 22.28
CA ALA A 83 28.11 22.60 21.79
C ALA A 83 26.76 22.04 21.30
N LEU A 84 26.78 20.91 20.58
CA LEU A 84 25.57 20.17 20.18
C LEU A 84 24.78 19.72 21.41
N ALA A 85 25.43 19.09 22.38
CA ALA A 85 24.79 18.62 23.60
C ALA A 85 24.15 19.79 24.37
N ALA A 86 24.87 20.90 24.54
CA ALA A 86 24.36 22.09 25.23
C ALA A 86 23.17 22.73 24.49
N ALA A 87 23.21 22.78 23.15
CA ALA A 87 22.12 23.31 22.35
C ALA A 87 20.88 22.40 22.38
N LEU A 88 21.07 21.08 22.32
CA LEU A 88 19.98 20.12 22.16
C LEU A 88 19.36 19.67 23.49
N ALA A 89 20.13 19.56 24.58
CA ALA A 89 19.65 19.03 25.85
C ALA A 89 18.42 19.76 26.42
N PRO A 90 18.34 21.11 26.41
CA PRO A 90 17.15 21.83 26.91
C PRO A 90 15.90 21.57 26.06
N HIS A 91 16.09 21.24 24.78
CA HIS A 91 15.02 20.99 23.83
C HIS A 91 14.85 19.49 23.55
N TRP A 92 15.51 18.62 24.32
CA TRP A 92 15.63 17.20 24.02
C TRP A 92 14.28 16.52 23.82
N PRO A 93 13.26 16.72 24.68
CA PRO A 93 11.94 16.13 24.46
C PRO A 93 11.30 16.53 23.13
N ALA A 94 11.47 17.79 22.70
CA ALA A 94 10.95 18.31 21.44
C ALA A 94 11.77 17.84 20.23
N VAL A 95 13.09 17.70 20.38
CA VAL A 95 13.99 17.16 19.35
C VAL A 95 13.66 15.69 19.07
N THR A 96 13.39 14.91 20.12
CA THR A 96 12.98 13.50 20.03
C THR A 96 11.48 13.30 19.78
N ALA A 97 10.67 14.36 19.79
CA ALA A 97 9.26 14.27 19.47
C ALA A 97 9.07 13.84 18.00
N ALA A 98 7.83 13.45 17.67
CA ALA A 98 7.42 13.24 16.29
C ALA A 98 7.78 14.48 15.46
N PRO A 99 8.29 14.31 14.23
CA PRO A 99 8.70 15.44 13.39
C PRO A 99 7.52 16.38 13.14
N ASP A 100 7.82 17.64 12.77
CA ASP A 100 6.80 18.46 12.14
C ASP A 100 6.45 17.84 10.79
N TRP A 101 5.28 17.20 10.74
CA TRP A 101 4.77 16.57 9.54
C TRP A 101 4.66 17.54 8.36
N THR A 102 4.42 18.83 8.62
CA THR A 102 4.40 19.85 7.57
C THR A 102 5.78 19.96 6.93
N GLU A 103 6.85 20.12 7.72
CA GLU A 103 8.22 20.21 7.20
C GLU A 103 8.62 18.93 6.44
N VAL A 104 8.30 17.76 7.00
CA VAL A 104 8.58 16.46 6.37
C VAL A 104 7.96 16.34 4.99
N VAL A 105 6.67 16.67 4.87
CA VAL A 105 5.95 16.49 3.61
C VAL A 105 6.30 17.60 2.62
N ASP A 106 6.50 18.84 3.07
CA ASP A 106 6.96 19.92 2.20
C ASP A 106 8.38 19.69 1.66
N ALA A 107 9.25 19.01 2.40
CA ALA A 107 10.57 18.60 1.92
C ALA A 107 10.52 17.61 0.73
N LEU A 108 9.39 16.90 0.53
CA LEU A 108 9.18 16.04 -0.63
C LEU A 108 8.88 16.85 -1.91
N GLY A 109 8.47 18.12 -1.77
CA GLY A 109 8.14 19.00 -2.88
C GLY A 109 6.93 18.55 -3.69
N ASP A 110 6.87 18.98 -4.95
CA ASP A 110 5.72 18.76 -5.84
C ASP A 110 5.80 17.46 -6.67
N ASP A 111 6.90 16.70 -6.62
CA ASP A 111 7.04 15.43 -7.36
C ASP A 111 6.30 14.29 -6.62
N PRO A 112 5.22 13.71 -7.19
CA PRO A 112 4.49 12.62 -6.55
C PRO A 112 5.30 11.32 -6.38
N ARG A 113 6.44 11.19 -7.06
CA ARG A 113 7.36 10.06 -6.92
C ARG A 113 8.31 10.23 -5.73
N ALA A 114 8.48 11.45 -5.22
CA ALA A 114 9.18 11.67 -3.97
C ALA A 114 8.34 11.06 -2.84
N ALA A 115 8.95 10.20 -2.03
CA ALA A 115 8.21 9.44 -1.03
C ALA A 115 9.09 9.05 0.16
N VAL A 116 8.47 9.02 1.34
CA VAL A 116 9.08 8.53 2.58
C VAL A 116 8.11 7.63 3.34
N ALA A 117 8.61 6.52 3.88
CA ALA A 117 7.82 5.67 4.73
C ALA A 117 7.72 6.26 6.14
N LEU A 118 6.55 6.20 6.75
CA LEU A 118 6.38 6.66 8.11
C LEU A 118 7.22 5.83 9.10
N ALA A 119 7.50 4.56 8.78
CA ALA A 119 8.46 3.73 9.50
C ALA A 119 9.90 4.28 9.51
N ASP A 120 10.28 5.06 8.51
CA ASP A 120 11.59 5.72 8.46
C ASP A 120 11.64 7.00 9.32
N LEU A 121 10.52 7.40 9.95
CA LEU A 121 10.39 8.68 10.65
C LEU A 121 9.96 8.54 12.12
N LEU A 122 9.46 7.35 12.49
CA LEU A 122 8.98 7.06 13.82
C LEU A 122 9.78 5.91 14.43
N PRO A 123 10.05 5.97 15.74
CA PRO A 123 10.70 4.87 16.44
C PRO A 123 9.77 3.65 16.51
N ALA A 124 10.35 2.45 16.64
CA ALA A 124 9.64 1.17 16.52
C ALA A 124 8.44 1.04 17.47
N GLU A 125 8.52 1.63 18.66
CA GLU A 125 7.49 1.61 19.70
C GLU A 125 6.25 2.38 19.23
N ARG A 126 6.44 3.51 18.54
CA ARG A 126 5.35 4.35 17.99
C ARG A 126 4.66 3.72 16.80
N LEU A 127 5.29 2.73 16.16
CA LEU A 127 4.71 2.01 15.02
C LEU A 127 3.77 0.87 15.44
N THR A 128 3.55 0.65 16.74
CA THR A 128 2.74 -0.50 17.23
C THR A 128 1.24 -0.23 17.29
N ALA A 129 0.82 1.04 17.33
CA ALA A 129 -0.58 1.45 17.40
C ALA A 129 -0.82 2.75 16.61
N PRO A 130 -1.97 2.90 15.92
CA PRO A 130 -3.06 1.92 15.81
C PRO A 130 -2.67 0.70 14.96
N ARG A 131 -3.34 -0.44 15.16
CA ARG A 131 -3.06 -1.69 14.44
C ARG A 131 -3.41 -1.62 12.94
N CYS A 132 -4.28 -0.69 12.56
CA CYS A 132 -4.70 -0.45 11.19
C CYS A 132 -4.97 1.05 10.99
N VAL A 133 -4.47 1.63 9.90
CA VAL A 133 -4.65 3.04 9.54
C VAL A 133 -5.75 3.26 8.51
N ALA A 134 -6.35 2.19 7.97
CA ALA A 134 -7.38 2.26 6.93
C ALA A 134 -8.55 3.22 7.28
N PRO A 135 -9.09 3.28 8.51
CA PRO A 135 -10.17 4.24 8.84
C PRO A 135 -9.83 5.72 8.69
N TRP A 136 -8.54 6.07 8.63
CA TRP A 136 -8.06 7.44 8.46
C TRP A 136 -7.53 7.72 7.06
N THR A 137 -7.34 6.69 6.25
CA THR A 137 -6.70 6.80 4.94
C THR A 137 -7.56 6.33 3.78
N ARG A 138 -8.51 5.41 4.01
CA ARG A 138 -9.19 4.65 2.96
C ARG A 138 -10.69 4.63 3.17
N LEU A 139 -11.43 4.93 2.11
CA LEU A 139 -12.87 4.72 2.03
C LEU A 139 -13.17 3.71 0.91
N GLU A 140 -13.88 2.64 1.23
CA GLU A 140 -14.33 1.63 0.30
C GLU A 140 -15.85 1.67 0.18
N TYR A 141 -16.33 1.80 -1.06
CA TYR A 141 -17.66 1.42 -1.47
C TYR A 141 -17.63 -0.08 -1.75
N GLY A 142 -18.54 -0.82 -1.14
CA GLY A 142 -18.73 -2.24 -1.36
C GLY A 142 -19.98 -2.50 -2.20
N PHE A 143 -20.11 -3.74 -2.68
CA PHE A 143 -21.35 -4.20 -3.29
C PHE A 143 -22.50 -4.22 -2.29
N ARG A 144 -23.74 -4.19 -2.80
CA ARG A 144 -24.99 -4.28 -2.02
C ARG A 144 -25.10 -3.16 -0.98
N ASP A 145 -24.85 -1.92 -1.41
CA ASP A 145 -24.94 -0.69 -0.61
C ASP A 145 -24.14 -0.74 0.70
N ARG A 146 -22.94 -1.32 0.66
CA ARG A 146 -22.03 -1.35 1.81
C ARG A 146 -20.95 -0.30 1.68
N TYR A 147 -20.44 0.18 2.81
CA TYR A 147 -19.24 0.99 2.82
C TYR A 147 -18.44 0.80 4.11
N GLY A 148 -17.18 1.19 4.10
CA GLY A 148 -16.30 1.14 5.27
C GLY A 148 -14.85 1.43 4.92
N PRO A 149 -13.90 1.18 5.84
CA PRO A 149 -12.48 1.39 5.56
C PRO A 149 -11.83 0.25 4.76
N CYS A 150 -12.47 -0.92 4.71
CA CYS A 150 -11.96 -2.15 4.11
C CYS A 150 -13.09 -3.06 3.61
N CYS A 151 -12.73 -4.17 2.98
CA CYS A 151 -13.68 -5.19 2.55
C CYS A 151 -14.61 -5.63 3.69
N ALA A 152 -15.92 -5.66 3.40
CA ALA A 152 -16.98 -6.02 4.33
C ALA A 152 -16.76 -7.38 5.01
N ASP A 153 -16.10 -8.31 4.32
CA ASP A 153 -15.85 -9.68 4.78
C ASP A 153 -14.99 -9.76 6.02
N PHE A 154 -14.18 -8.72 6.27
CA PHE A 154 -13.29 -8.62 7.42
C PHE A 154 -13.89 -7.79 8.56
N GLN A 155 -15.07 -7.24 8.37
CA GLN A 155 -15.78 -6.44 9.36
C GLN A 155 -16.75 -7.34 10.16
N THR A 156 -16.95 -7.03 11.43
CA THR A 156 -17.95 -7.74 12.26
C THR A 156 -19.36 -7.36 11.85
N ALA A 157 -19.58 -6.07 11.55
CA ALA A 157 -20.83 -5.53 11.04
C ALA A 157 -20.55 -4.43 10.00
N PRO A 158 -20.63 -4.75 8.69
CA PRO A 158 -20.48 -3.76 7.63
C PRO A 158 -21.55 -2.67 7.69
N ALA A 159 -21.16 -1.42 7.43
CA ALA A 159 -22.11 -0.32 7.35
C ALA A 159 -22.90 -0.39 6.05
N LEU A 160 -24.20 -0.08 6.14
CA LEU A 160 -25.09 0.06 4.99
C LEU A 160 -25.27 1.54 4.65
N GLY A 161 -25.26 1.86 3.36
CA GLY A 161 -25.52 3.19 2.85
C GLY A 161 -24.78 3.47 1.55
N HIS A 162 -25.40 4.29 0.72
CA HIS A 162 -24.79 4.96 -0.41
C HIS A 162 -24.81 6.47 -0.16
N GLY A 163 -23.88 7.21 -0.75
CA GLY A 163 -23.89 8.67 -0.64
C GLY A 163 -22.59 9.31 -1.10
N PRO A 164 -22.51 10.65 -1.03
CA PRO A 164 -21.30 11.39 -1.33
C PRO A 164 -20.15 10.94 -0.42
N PRO A 165 -18.93 10.76 -0.93
CA PRO A 165 -17.81 10.20 -0.15
C PRO A 165 -17.52 10.95 1.15
N LEU A 166 -17.58 12.28 1.14
CA LEU A 166 -17.30 13.09 2.33
C LEU A 166 -18.34 12.88 3.44
N ALA A 167 -19.60 12.64 3.07
CA ALA A 167 -20.65 12.32 4.03
C ALA A 167 -20.42 10.94 4.66
N LEU A 168 -20.05 9.94 3.85
CA LEU A 168 -19.70 8.61 4.35
C LEU A 168 -18.42 8.62 5.20
N TRP A 169 -17.44 9.44 4.83
CA TRP A 169 -16.19 9.61 5.56
C TRP A 169 -16.37 10.17 6.98
N ALA A 170 -17.34 11.10 7.12
CA ALA A 170 -17.71 11.73 8.38
C ALA A 170 -18.78 10.94 9.16
N SER A 171 -19.25 9.79 8.64
CA SER A 171 -20.39 9.07 9.18
C SER A 171 -20.13 8.45 10.56
N PRO A 172 -21.18 8.15 11.35
CA PRO A 172 -21.04 7.43 12.61
C PRO A 172 -20.30 6.09 12.46
N ALA A 173 -20.46 5.40 11.33
CA ALA A 173 -19.78 4.13 11.08
C ALA A 173 -18.26 4.29 11.01
N LEU A 174 -17.76 5.24 10.22
CA LEU A 174 -16.31 5.48 10.10
C LEU A 174 -15.70 6.01 11.41
N ARG A 175 -16.44 6.84 12.16
CA ARG A 175 -16.04 7.25 13.52
C ARG A 175 -15.91 6.03 14.44
N GLY A 176 -16.87 5.10 14.37
CA GLY A 176 -16.84 3.84 15.11
C GLY A 176 -15.63 2.98 14.79
N PHE A 177 -15.25 2.87 13.52
CA PHE A 177 -14.01 2.20 13.12
C PHE A 177 -12.76 2.86 13.70
N ARG A 178 -12.64 4.18 13.60
CA ARG A 178 -11.50 4.94 14.14
C ARG A 178 -11.38 4.72 15.65
N ARG A 179 -12.49 4.85 16.38
CA ARG A 179 -12.55 4.61 17.83
C ARG A 179 -12.19 3.18 18.20
N ALA A 180 -12.68 2.18 17.47
CA ALA A 180 -12.38 0.78 17.77
C ALA A 180 -10.89 0.46 17.55
N LEU A 181 -10.27 1.03 16.53
CA LEU A 181 -8.90 0.73 16.12
C LEU A 181 -7.81 1.44 16.94
N THR A 182 -8.19 2.34 17.86
CA THR A 182 -7.28 2.82 18.91
C THR A 182 -7.16 1.83 20.07
N THR A 183 -8.00 0.78 20.12
CA THR A 183 -7.97 -0.25 21.17
C THR A 183 -7.19 -1.50 20.72
N PRO A 184 -6.62 -2.29 21.66
CA PRO A 184 -5.89 -3.51 21.32
C PRO A 184 -6.73 -4.59 20.64
N THR A 185 -8.04 -4.63 20.90
CA THR A 185 -9.01 -5.62 20.42
C THR A 185 -10.23 -4.91 19.81
N PRO A 186 -10.14 -4.43 18.56
CA PRO A 186 -11.21 -3.65 17.92
C PRO A 186 -12.49 -4.49 17.75
N SER A 187 -13.63 -3.97 18.20
CA SER A 187 -14.94 -4.63 18.09
C SER A 187 -15.50 -4.67 16.67
N THR A 188 -14.96 -3.85 15.76
CA THR A 188 -15.43 -3.71 14.38
C THR A 188 -14.73 -4.63 13.38
N CYS A 189 -13.67 -5.34 13.81
CA CYS A 189 -12.84 -6.17 12.93
C CYS A 189 -12.88 -7.65 13.33
N ARG A 190 -12.94 -8.54 12.35
CA ARG A 190 -12.85 -9.98 12.59
C ARG A 190 -11.41 -10.36 12.97
N PRO A 191 -11.19 -11.34 13.87
CA PRO A 191 -9.84 -11.82 14.23
C PRO A 191 -9.06 -12.40 13.05
N SER A 192 -9.75 -12.85 12.02
CA SER A 192 -9.18 -13.38 10.77
C SER A 192 -8.81 -12.30 9.74
N CYS A 193 -8.90 -11.01 10.09
CA CYS A 193 -8.62 -9.92 9.16
C CYS A 193 -7.19 -10.02 8.59
N PRO A 194 -7.03 -10.17 7.26
CA PRO A 194 -5.71 -10.30 6.65
C PRO A 194 -4.92 -8.99 6.72
N ARG A 195 -5.59 -7.84 6.82
CA ARG A 195 -4.91 -6.54 7.00
C ARG A 195 -4.22 -6.45 8.35
N TRP A 196 -4.86 -7.00 9.39
CA TRP A 196 -4.26 -7.11 10.71
C TRP A 196 -3.16 -8.18 10.70
N LEU A 197 -3.48 -9.43 10.35
CA LEU A 197 -2.53 -10.54 10.44
C LEU A 197 -1.30 -10.34 9.54
N GLY A 198 -1.50 -9.77 8.36
CA GLY A 198 -0.45 -9.46 7.39
C GLY A 198 0.20 -8.10 7.59
N ARG A 199 -0.30 -7.26 8.52
CA ARG A 199 0.19 -5.90 8.78
C ARG A 199 0.28 -5.03 7.53
N SER A 200 -0.66 -5.20 6.60
CA SER A 200 -0.64 -4.50 5.30
C SER A 200 -1.05 -3.04 5.39
N ASP A 201 -1.67 -2.64 6.50
CA ASP A 201 -2.22 -1.31 6.71
C ASP A 201 -1.89 -0.78 8.10
N ASP A 202 -0.75 -1.15 8.67
CA ASP A 202 -0.25 -0.50 9.89
C ASP A 202 0.57 0.76 9.54
N LEU A 203 1.07 1.46 10.55
CA LEU A 203 1.88 2.67 10.35
C LEU A 203 3.13 2.45 9.47
N ARG A 204 3.64 1.22 9.35
CA ARG A 204 4.81 0.90 8.51
C ARG A 204 4.47 0.86 7.03
N ALA A 205 3.20 0.59 6.70
CA ALA A 205 2.72 0.60 5.33
C ALA A 205 2.37 2.02 4.84
N LEU A 206 2.29 3.01 5.74
CA LEU A 206 1.96 4.38 5.36
C LEU A 206 3.16 5.07 4.70
N ILE A 207 2.96 5.49 3.45
CA ILE A 207 3.94 6.22 2.65
C ILE A 207 3.41 7.63 2.43
N LEU A 208 4.20 8.62 2.83
CA LEU A 208 3.95 10.03 2.50
C LEU A 208 4.62 10.35 1.18
N ARG A 209 3.91 11.04 0.29
CA ARG A 209 4.37 11.40 -1.05
C ARG A 209 4.42 12.91 -1.24
N GLY A 210 5.30 13.36 -2.11
CA GLY A 210 5.24 14.70 -2.69
C GLY A 210 3.98 14.88 -3.54
N GLY A 211 3.82 16.06 -4.10
CA GLY A 211 2.64 16.41 -4.90
C GLY A 211 2.11 17.79 -4.53
N PRO A 212 0.96 18.20 -5.09
CA PRO A 212 0.40 19.54 -4.87
C PRO A 212 0.17 19.88 -3.38
N ALA A 213 0.23 21.17 -3.03
CA ALA A 213 0.13 21.63 -1.64
C ALA A 213 -1.12 21.11 -0.90
N ALA A 214 -2.28 21.05 -1.57
CA ALA A 214 -3.51 20.51 -0.97
C ALA A 214 -3.39 19.01 -0.61
N PHE A 215 -2.71 18.22 -1.45
CA PHE A 215 -2.45 16.81 -1.19
C PHE A 215 -1.48 16.61 -0.04
N ARG A 216 -0.42 17.42 0.01
CA ARG A 216 0.54 17.43 1.13
C ARG A 216 -0.15 17.78 2.45
N ALA A 217 -0.96 18.84 2.47
CA ALA A 217 -1.73 19.25 3.64
C ALA A 217 -2.69 18.14 4.11
N ASN A 218 -3.36 17.44 3.18
CA ASN A 218 -4.25 16.33 3.52
C ASN A 218 -3.51 15.14 4.15
N GLN A 219 -2.34 14.78 3.63
CA GLN A 219 -1.48 13.74 4.21
C GLN A 219 -1.03 14.11 5.63
N VAL A 220 -0.62 15.37 5.86
CA VAL A 220 -0.26 15.87 7.19
C VAL A 220 -1.43 15.77 8.16
N ALA A 221 -2.62 16.19 7.74
CA ALA A 221 -3.83 16.09 8.55
C ALA A 221 -4.16 14.62 8.88
N ALA A 222 -4.04 13.71 7.90
CA ALA A 222 -4.27 12.28 8.10
C ALA A 222 -3.28 11.68 9.10
N VAL A 223 -1.98 11.95 8.97
CA VAL A 223 -0.96 11.46 9.92
C VAL A 223 -1.22 11.98 11.33
N ARG A 224 -1.51 13.28 11.49
CA ARG A 224 -1.85 13.86 12.80
C ARG A 224 -3.07 13.17 13.41
N ALA A 225 -4.12 12.96 12.62
CA ALA A 225 -5.32 12.28 13.09
C ALA A 225 -5.08 10.82 13.50
N ILE A 226 -4.31 10.06 12.71
CA ILE A 226 -3.95 8.67 13.03
C ILE A 226 -3.19 8.59 14.35
N LEU A 227 -2.17 9.43 14.51
CA LEU A 227 -1.31 9.41 15.71
C LEU A 227 -2.03 9.92 16.96
N ALA A 228 -3.03 10.78 16.80
CA ALA A 228 -3.89 11.25 17.88
C ALA A 228 -5.06 10.29 18.17
N GLY A 229 -5.33 9.33 17.29
CA GLY A 229 -6.54 8.48 17.37
C GLY A 229 -7.83 9.26 17.15
N ASP A 230 -7.79 10.35 16.37
CA ASP A 230 -8.92 11.24 16.14
C ASP A 230 -10.03 10.55 15.34
N GLU A 231 -11.23 10.46 15.90
CA GLU A 231 -12.37 9.86 15.22
C GLU A 231 -13.04 10.79 14.20
N GLN A 232 -12.75 12.10 14.24
CA GLN A 232 -13.30 13.13 13.37
C GLN A 232 -12.19 13.91 12.66
N PRO A 233 -11.37 13.24 11.84
CA PRO A 233 -10.27 13.88 11.15
C PRO A 233 -10.77 15.01 10.24
N THR A 234 -10.01 16.09 10.18
CA THR A 234 -10.19 17.15 9.18
C THR A 234 -9.67 16.74 7.79
N SER A 235 -8.90 15.64 7.71
CA SER A 235 -8.44 15.07 6.45
C SER A 235 -9.59 14.39 5.69
N THR A 236 -9.46 14.34 4.37
CA THR A 236 -10.26 13.50 3.48
C THR A 236 -9.54 12.16 3.22
N PRO A 237 -10.21 11.14 2.66
CA PRO A 237 -9.54 9.89 2.29
C PRO A 237 -8.34 10.14 1.37
N LEU A 238 -7.25 9.40 1.60
CA LEU A 238 -6.09 9.35 0.71
C LEU A 238 -6.28 8.31 -0.40
N GLU A 239 -7.10 7.28 -0.15
CA GLU A 239 -7.47 6.24 -1.10
C GLU A 239 -9.00 6.05 -1.10
N LEU A 240 -9.55 5.94 -2.30
CA LEU A 240 -10.96 5.63 -2.54
C LEU A 240 -11.04 4.31 -3.29
N VAL A 241 -11.91 3.41 -2.85
CA VAL A 241 -12.07 2.09 -3.48
C VAL A 241 -13.50 1.91 -3.91
N VAL A 242 -13.70 1.56 -5.19
CA VAL A 242 -15.04 1.49 -5.78
C VAL A 242 -15.19 0.28 -6.69
N PRO A 243 -16.31 -0.46 -6.60
CA PRO A 243 -16.74 -1.35 -7.67
C PRO A 243 -17.33 -0.51 -8.81
N ALA A 244 -16.68 -0.45 -9.97
CA ALA A 244 -17.21 0.35 -11.08
C ALA A 244 -18.54 -0.20 -11.61
N THR A 245 -18.69 -1.52 -11.58
CA THR A 245 -19.91 -2.28 -11.91
C THR A 245 -19.75 -3.72 -11.42
N SER A 246 -20.84 -4.45 -11.19
CA SER A 246 -20.79 -5.91 -11.03
C SER A 246 -20.66 -6.66 -12.35
N TYR A 247 -20.98 -6.03 -13.49
CA TYR A 247 -20.90 -6.69 -14.79
C TYR A 247 -19.47 -7.14 -15.10
N CYS A 248 -19.34 -8.36 -15.62
CA CYS A 248 -18.11 -8.89 -16.16
C CYS A 248 -18.37 -9.52 -17.51
N ASN A 249 -17.48 -9.28 -18.48
CA ASN A 249 -17.54 -9.89 -19.80
C ASN A 249 -16.97 -11.32 -19.85
N TYR A 250 -16.52 -11.86 -18.71
CA TYR A 250 -15.96 -13.21 -18.55
C TYR A 250 -16.82 -14.03 -17.57
N ASP A 251 -16.92 -15.35 -17.76
CA ASP A 251 -17.59 -16.29 -16.83
C ASP A 251 -16.61 -17.29 -16.22
N CYS A 252 -15.70 -16.77 -15.39
CA CYS A 252 -14.63 -17.58 -14.80
C CYS A 252 -15.19 -18.69 -13.87
N LEU A 253 -14.51 -19.84 -13.79
CA LEU A 253 -14.94 -21.01 -12.99
C LEU A 253 -15.29 -20.70 -11.53
N MET A 254 -14.57 -19.76 -10.92
CA MET A 254 -14.66 -19.41 -9.50
C MET A 254 -15.54 -18.20 -9.19
N CYS A 255 -16.00 -17.45 -10.19
CA CYS A 255 -16.58 -16.12 -10.00
C CYS A 255 -18.05 -16.06 -10.40
N SER A 256 -18.91 -15.47 -9.58
CA SER A 256 -20.34 -15.31 -9.91
C SER A 256 -20.64 -14.10 -10.80
N HIS A 257 -19.78 -13.07 -10.83
CA HIS A 257 -20.00 -11.83 -11.59
C HIS A 257 -20.28 -12.06 -13.08
N GLY A 258 -19.69 -13.09 -13.70
CA GLY A 258 -19.94 -13.39 -15.12
C GLY A 258 -21.36 -13.87 -15.42
N ALA A 259 -22.04 -14.45 -14.42
CA ALA A 259 -23.41 -14.94 -14.56
C ALA A 259 -24.45 -14.02 -13.91
N GLU A 260 -24.07 -13.29 -12.87
CA GLU A 260 -25.00 -12.50 -12.05
C GLU A 260 -24.80 -10.98 -12.19
N GLY A 261 -23.66 -10.54 -12.73
CA GLY A 261 -23.31 -9.14 -12.85
C GLY A 261 -24.14 -8.41 -13.90
N SER A 262 -24.40 -7.14 -13.67
CA SER A 262 -25.24 -6.30 -14.55
C SER A 262 -24.68 -4.90 -14.68
N LEU A 263 -24.80 -4.28 -15.85
CA LEU A 263 -24.45 -2.87 -16.03
C LEU A 263 -25.46 -1.92 -15.39
N THR A 264 -26.61 -2.42 -14.92
CA THR A 264 -27.62 -1.60 -14.24
C THR A 264 -27.12 -1.01 -12.92
N ASP A 265 -26.05 -1.57 -12.35
CA ASP A 265 -25.41 -1.08 -11.13
C ASP A 265 -24.11 -0.30 -11.39
N GLU A 266 -23.82 0.03 -12.66
CA GLU A 266 -22.62 0.81 -12.96
C GLU A 266 -22.68 2.17 -12.28
N LEU A 267 -21.53 2.64 -11.78
CA LEU A 267 -21.46 3.94 -11.13
C LEU A 267 -21.79 5.05 -12.15
N PRO A 268 -22.81 5.87 -11.92
CA PRO A 268 -23.26 6.85 -12.90
C PRO A 268 -22.27 8.03 -12.99
N PRO A 269 -22.30 8.84 -14.06
CA PRO A 269 -21.45 10.02 -14.19
C PRO A 269 -21.51 10.96 -12.99
N ALA A 270 -22.70 11.10 -12.38
CA ALA A 270 -22.92 11.91 -11.18
C ALA A 270 -22.08 11.45 -9.97
N PHE A 271 -21.78 10.15 -9.86
CA PHE A 271 -20.90 9.63 -8.83
C PHE A 271 -19.49 10.23 -8.97
N TYR A 272 -18.90 10.11 -10.16
CA TYR A 272 -17.55 10.63 -10.43
C TYR A 272 -17.48 12.16 -10.31
N GLN A 273 -18.55 12.87 -10.66
CA GLN A 273 -18.66 14.31 -10.44
C GLN A 273 -18.67 14.67 -8.94
N ALA A 274 -19.37 13.89 -8.11
CA ALA A 274 -19.43 14.09 -6.66
C ALA A 274 -18.08 13.86 -5.95
N LEU A 275 -17.10 13.27 -6.64
CA LEU A 275 -15.73 13.10 -6.13
C LEU A 275 -14.89 14.38 -6.27
N ALA A 276 -15.34 15.40 -6.99
CA ALA A 276 -14.59 16.64 -7.23
C ALA A 276 -13.97 17.29 -5.97
N PRO A 277 -14.67 17.36 -4.82
CA PRO A 277 -14.08 17.89 -3.59
C PRO A 277 -12.90 17.07 -3.03
N LEU A 278 -12.77 15.80 -3.41
CA LEU A 278 -11.70 14.92 -2.95
C LEU A 278 -10.42 15.05 -3.77
N TRP A 279 -10.50 15.39 -5.05
CA TRP A 279 -9.37 15.34 -5.97
C TRP A 279 -8.11 16.07 -5.51
N PRO A 280 -8.18 17.25 -4.86
CA PRO A 280 -6.98 17.91 -4.36
C PRO A 280 -6.23 17.11 -3.28
N GLY A 281 -6.92 16.27 -2.52
CA GLY A 281 -6.39 15.50 -1.38
C GLY A 281 -6.28 13.99 -1.61
N LEU A 282 -6.87 13.47 -2.68
CA LEU A 282 -6.88 12.03 -3.00
C LEU A 282 -5.59 11.64 -3.73
N GLY A 283 -4.95 10.58 -3.27
CA GLY A 283 -3.75 10.01 -3.87
C GLY A 283 -4.03 8.82 -4.78
N ARG A 284 -5.10 8.06 -4.51
CA ARG A 284 -5.40 6.85 -5.27
C ARG A 284 -6.89 6.56 -5.39
N LEU A 285 -7.28 6.10 -6.57
CA LEU A 285 -8.53 5.42 -6.84
C LEU A 285 -8.26 3.93 -7.14
N GLU A 286 -8.62 3.04 -6.21
CA GLU A 286 -8.61 1.59 -6.45
C GLU A 286 -9.96 1.18 -7.05
N VAL A 287 -9.92 0.50 -8.20
CA VAL A 287 -11.13 0.08 -8.91
C VAL A 287 -11.15 -1.43 -9.08
N LEU A 288 -12.24 -2.00 -8.61
CA LEU A 288 -12.57 -3.43 -8.67
C LEU A 288 -14.00 -3.59 -9.20
N GLY A 289 -14.56 -4.79 -9.15
CA GLY A 289 -15.90 -5.03 -9.66
C GLY A 289 -16.08 -6.45 -10.19
N GLY A 290 -16.98 -6.58 -11.16
CA GLY A 290 -16.88 -7.62 -12.17
C GLY A 290 -15.64 -7.39 -13.04
N GLU A 291 -15.81 -6.73 -14.18
CA GLU A 291 -14.70 -6.16 -14.97
C GLU A 291 -14.83 -4.64 -14.96
N PRO A 292 -13.96 -3.90 -14.25
CA PRO A 292 -14.11 -2.45 -14.12
C PRO A 292 -14.18 -1.71 -15.45
N LEU A 293 -13.33 -2.11 -16.41
CA LEU A 293 -13.27 -1.47 -17.73
C LEU A 293 -14.42 -1.88 -18.65
N ALA A 294 -15.29 -2.79 -18.23
CA ALA A 294 -16.51 -3.07 -18.96
C ALA A 294 -17.53 -1.93 -18.84
N SER A 295 -17.50 -1.14 -17.75
CA SER A 295 -18.34 0.05 -17.61
C SER A 295 -17.92 1.12 -18.63
N PRO A 296 -18.82 1.54 -19.54
CA PRO A 296 -18.57 2.68 -20.41
C PRO A 296 -18.34 3.97 -19.63
N VAL A 297 -19.11 4.20 -18.54
CA VAL A 297 -18.98 5.41 -17.73
C VAL A 297 -17.59 5.52 -17.11
N PHE A 298 -17.08 4.42 -16.54
CA PHE A 298 -15.73 4.42 -15.97
C PHE A 298 -14.65 4.64 -17.03
N ARG A 299 -14.80 4.07 -18.22
CA ARG A 299 -13.87 4.30 -19.35
C ARG A 299 -13.88 5.75 -19.82
N GLU A 300 -15.04 6.40 -19.88
CA GLU A 300 -15.13 7.84 -20.18
C GLU A 300 -14.47 8.69 -19.09
N PHE A 301 -14.64 8.32 -17.82
CA PHE A 301 -13.97 8.97 -16.70
C PHE A 301 -12.43 8.83 -16.78
N LEU A 302 -11.91 7.66 -17.12
CA LEU A 302 -10.47 7.45 -17.35
C LEU A 302 -9.92 8.29 -18.51
N ALA A 303 -10.73 8.56 -19.53
CA ALA A 303 -10.36 9.43 -20.66
C ALA A 303 -10.49 10.94 -20.34
N GLY A 304 -11.04 11.28 -19.16
CA GLY A 304 -11.33 12.65 -18.76
C GLY A 304 -10.09 13.46 -18.36
N PRO A 305 -10.21 14.79 -18.25
CA PRO A 305 -9.09 15.68 -17.97
C PRO A 305 -8.61 15.67 -16.52
N VAL A 306 -9.34 15.02 -15.60
CA VAL A 306 -9.08 15.03 -14.15
C VAL A 306 -7.65 14.57 -13.83
N TRP A 307 -7.13 13.58 -14.56
CA TRP A 307 -5.80 13.00 -14.31
C TRP A 307 -4.65 13.96 -14.62
N ARG A 308 -4.82 14.86 -15.61
CA ARG A 308 -3.85 15.93 -15.88
C ARG A 308 -3.89 17.03 -14.81
N ALA A 309 -5.09 17.32 -14.28
CA ALA A 309 -5.27 18.34 -13.26
C ALA A 309 -4.76 17.92 -11.87
N HIS A 310 -4.65 16.61 -11.63
CA HIS A 310 -4.27 16.02 -10.34
C HIS A 310 -3.15 14.99 -10.53
N PRO A 311 -1.89 15.42 -10.75
CA PRO A 311 -0.78 14.53 -11.10
C PRO A 311 -0.38 13.54 -10.00
N GLN A 312 -0.83 13.75 -8.76
CA GLN A 312 -0.64 12.83 -7.64
C GLN A 312 -1.62 11.65 -7.62
N LEU A 313 -2.73 11.78 -8.36
CA LEU A 313 -3.81 10.81 -8.36
C LEU A 313 -3.48 9.64 -9.26
N GLU A 314 -3.45 8.44 -8.67
CA GLU A 314 -3.18 7.21 -9.38
C GLU A 314 -4.41 6.30 -9.43
N VAL A 315 -4.43 5.39 -10.41
CA VAL A 315 -5.41 4.30 -10.50
C VAL A 315 -4.75 2.98 -10.16
N ALA A 316 -5.26 2.29 -9.16
CA ALA A 316 -5.02 0.86 -8.96
C ALA A 316 -6.20 0.09 -9.56
N LEU A 317 -5.90 -0.97 -10.32
CA LEU A 317 -6.92 -1.67 -11.10
C LEU A 317 -6.78 -3.18 -10.93
N THR A 318 -7.89 -3.87 -10.63
CA THR A 318 -7.98 -5.32 -10.79
C THR A 318 -8.87 -5.62 -11.99
N THR A 319 -8.29 -6.19 -13.04
CA THR A 319 -8.94 -6.38 -14.35
C THR A 319 -8.60 -7.75 -14.92
N ASN A 320 -9.46 -8.29 -15.78
CA ASN A 320 -9.17 -9.43 -16.63
C ASN A 320 -8.32 -9.04 -17.87
N GLY A 321 -8.08 -7.74 -18.08
CA GLY A 321 -7.24 -7.15 -19.13
C GLY A 321 -7.89 -7.11 -20.52
N SER A 322 -9.15 -7.52 -20.67
CA SER A 322 -9.81 -7.60 -21.98
C SER A 322 -10.02 -6.25 -22.65
N TYR A 323 -10.08 -5.16 -21.88
CA TYR A 323 -10.28 -3.80 -22.38
C TYR A 323 -9.01 -2.95 -22.39
N LEU A 324 -7.84 -3.53 -22.06
CA LEU A 324 -6.54 -2.86 -22.16
C LEU A 324 -5.97 -2.95 -23.58
N THR A 325 -6.78 -2.62 -24.58
CA THR A 325 -6.32 -2.55 -25.97
C THR A 325 -5.30 -1.42 -26.15
N PRO A 326 -4.44 -1.46 -27.17
CA PRO A 326 -3.54 -0.35 -27.48
C PRO A 326 -4.26 1.01 -27.55
N ASP A 327 -5.37 1.09 -28.30
CA ASP A 327 -6.17 2.31 -28.42
C ASP A 327 -6.72 2.81 -27.08
N ALA A 328 -7.13 1.89 -26.20
CA ALA A 328 -7.61 2.24 -24.87
C ALA A 328 -6.48 2.80 -24.00
N LEU A 329 -5.30 2.18 -24.04
CA LEU A 329 -4.12 2.67 -23.32
C LEU A 329 -3.67 4.06 -23.81
N ASP A 330 -3.82 4.35 -25.11
CA ASP A 330 -3.59 5.68 -25.66
C ASP A 330 -4.64 6.69 -25.20
N ARG A 331 -5.90 6.27 -25.14
CA ARG A 331 -7.00 7.08 -24.61
C ARG A 331 -6.79 7.42 -23.13
N TYR A 332 -6.19 6.52 -22.36
CA TYR A 332 -5.92 6.69 -20.93
C TYR A 332 -4.50 7.21 -20.63
N ARG A 333 -3.83 7.84 -21.61
CA ARG A 333 -2.45 8.33 -21.46
C ARG A 333 -2.23 9.28 -20.28
N ASP A 334 -3.26 9.97 -19.81
CA ASP A 334 -3.10 10.90 -18.69
C ASP A 334 -3.23 10.20 -17.33
N VAL A 335 -3.69 8.94 -17.31
CA VAL A 335 -3.86 8.14 -16.10
C VAL A 335 -2.52 7.58 -15.65
N ALA A 336 -2.15 7.84 -14.40
CA ALA A 336 -1.04 7.15 -13.73
C ALA A 336 -1.54 5.83 -13.13
N PHE A 337 -1.21 4.70 -13.76
CA PHE A 337 -1.62 3.38 -13.26
C PHE A 337 -0.63 2.83 -12.23
N ALA A 338 -0.92 2.92 -10.93
CA ALA A 338 0.00 2.48 -9.86
C ALA A 338 0.20 0.97 -9.78
N HIS A 339 -0.86 0.21 -9.52
CA HIS A 339 -0.80 -1.24 -9.44
C HIS A 339 -1.90 -1.82 -10.32
N VAL A 340 -1.51 -2.61 -11.32
CA VAL A 340 -2.45 -3.28 -12.22
C VAL A 340 -2.38 -4.78 -11.96
N THR A 341 -3.43 -5.33 -11.35
CA THR A 341 -3.61 -6.75 -11.14
C THR A 341 -4.35 -7.34 -12.33
N ILE A 342 -3.70 -8.23 -13.09
CA ILE A 342 -4.31 -8.98 -14.18
C ILE A 342 -4.76 -10.35 -13.65
N SER A 343 -6.07 -10.61 -13.73
CA SER A 343 -6.65 -11.92 -13.40
C SER A 343 -6.42 -12.91 -14.54
N LEU A 344 -5.25 -13.57 -14.55
CA LEU A 344 -4.87 -14.52 -15.61
C LEU A 344 -5.26 -15.97 -15.32
N ASN A 345 -5.03 -16.48 -14.10
CA ASN A 345 -5.40 -17.84 -13.67
C ASN A 345 -4.90 -19.03 -14.52
N ALA A 346 -3.97 -18.81 -15.44
CA ALA A 346 -3.44 -19.83 -16.35
C ALA A 346 -2.07 -19.42 -16.92
N ALA A 347 -1.25 -20.42 -17.24
CA ALA A 347 0.01 -20.31 -17.97
C ALA A 347 -0.10 -20.77 -19.43
N THR A 348 -1.18 -21.46 -19.80
CA THR A 348 -1.42 -21.94 -21.17
C THR A 348 -2.76 -21.46 -21.73
N ALA A 349 -2.87 -21.45 -23.06
CA ALA A 349 -4.10 -21.06 -23.74
C ALA A 349 -5.28 -22.01 -23.43
N ALA A 350 -5.02 -23.31 -23.29
CA ALA A 350 -6.04 -24.31 -22.97
C ALA A 350 -6.62 -24.09 -21.57
N THR A 351 -5.75 -23.92 -20.56
CA THR A 351 -6.18 -23.65 -19.19
C THR A 351 -6.88 -22.29 -19.09
N TYR A 352 -6.39 -21.26 -19.77
CA TYR A 352 -7.03 -19.95 -19.78
C TYR A 352 -8.45 -19.99 -20.35
N ALA A 353 -8.64 -20.69 -21.48
CA ALA A 353 -9.95 -20.86 -22.09
C ALA A 353 -10.92 -21.61 -21.16
N ALA A 354 -10.44 -22.67 -20.49
CA ALA A 354 -11.25 -23.46 -19.56
C ALA A 354 -11.61 -22.70 -18.27
N VAL A 355 -10.67 -21.90 -17.75
CA VAL A 355 -10.80 -21.24 -16.44
C VAL A 355 -11.47 -19.89 -16.55
N ASN A 356 -10.98 -19.01 -17.42
CA ASN A 356 -11.42 -17.61 -17.50
C ASN A 356 -12.63 -17.43 -18.42
N ARG A 357 -12.80 -18.32 -19.42
CA ARG A 357 -13.94 -18.31 -20.36
C ARG A 357 -14.24 -16.92 -20.91
N GLY A 358 -13.19 -16.27 -21.42
CA GLY A 358 -13.21 -14.90 -21.92
C GLY A 358 -12.59 -14.77 -23.30
N LEU A 359 -11.82 -13.71 -23.52
CA LEU A 359 -11.08 -13.54 -24.78
C LEU A 359 -10.12 -14.71 -25.05
N PRO A 360 -9.77 -15.00 -26.32
CA PRO A 360 -8.70 -15.94 -26.63
C PRO A 360 -7.36 -15.51 -26.03
N TRP A 361 -6.54 -16.47 -25.59
CA TRP A 361 -5.21 -16.23 -25.00
C TRP A 361 -4.33 -15.30 -25.85
N ALA A 362 -4.30 -15.50 -27.16
CA ALA A 362 -3.50 -14.68 -28.07
C ALA A 362 -3.90 -13.19 -28.02
N ARG A 363 -5.20 -12.87 -27.86
CA ARG A 363 -5.65 -11.48 -27.74
C ARG A 363 -5.21 -10.86 -26.42
N ILE A 364 -5.40 -11.57 -25.30
CA ILE A 364 -4.98 -11.04 -24.00
C ILE A 364 -3.46 -10.87 -23.93
N ARG A 365 -2.67 -11.76 -24.55
CA ARG A 365 -1.22 -11.57 -24.67
C ARG A 365 -0.86 -10.28 -25.41
N GLY A 366 -1.51 -10.00 -26.55
CA GLY A 366 -1.30 -8.73 -27.25
C GLY A 366 -1.65 -7.48 -26.42
N HIS A 367 -2.69 -7.54 -25.58
CA HIS A 367 -3.02 -6.45 -24.66
C HIS A 367 -1.97 -6.27 -23.56
N LEU A 368 -1.42 -7.38 -23.03
CA LEU A 368 -0.35 -7.34 -22.03
C LEU A 368 0.95 -6.80 -22.62
N ASP A 369 1.30 -7.20 -23.84
CA ASP A 369 2.47 -6.68 -24.54
C ASP A 369 2.36 -5.16 -24.76
N ALA A 370 1.16 -4.68 -25.13
CA ALA A 370 0.89 -3.24 -25.25
C ALA A 370 0.99 -2.50 -23.91
N LEU A 371 0.46 -3.08 -22.83
CA LEU A 371 0.57 -2.53 -21.48
C LEU A 371 2.04 -2.42 -21.04
N TRP A 372 2.85 -3.46 -21.29
CA TRP A 372 4.28 -3.47 -20.99
C TRP A 372 5.06 -2.44 -21.80
N ALA A 373 4.82 -2.37 -23.11
CA ALA A 373 5.44 -1.37 -23.97
C ALA A 373 5.16 0.06 -23.47
N ARG A 374 3.90 0.33 -23.10
CA ARG A 374 3.48 1.64 -22.57
C ARG A 374 4.20 2.02 -21.28
N ARG A 375 4.45 1.05 -20.39
CA ARG A 375 5.17 1.30 -19.14
C ARG A 375 6.65 1.59 -19.38
N ALA A 376 7.28 0.84 -20.28
CA ALA A 376 8.66 1.06 -20.67
C ALA A 376 8.88 2.47 -21.23
N GLU A 377 7.98 2.95 -22.10
CA GLU A 377 8.03 4.31 -22.65
C GLU A 377 7.97 5.42 -21.60
N ARG A 378 7.22 5.19 -20.51
CA ARG A 378 7.00 6.19 -19.46
C ARG A 378 8.07 6.18 -18.37
N GLY A 379 8.95 5.17 -18.36
CA GLY A 379 9.80 4.89 -17.21
C GLY A 379 8.98 4.72 -15.93
N ASP A 380 7.75 4.20 -16.04
CA ASP A 380 6.80 4.07 -14.95
C ASP A 380 7.05 2.73 -14.22
N PRO A 381 7.61 2.74 -12.99
CA PRO A 381 7.96 1.54 -12.26
C PRO A 381 6.74 0.86 -11.62
N ALA A 382 5.52 1.31 -11.93
CA ALA A 382 4.29 0.69 -11.49
C ALA A 382 4.35 -0.85 -11.61
N ALA A 383 3.79 -1.55 -10.63
CA ALA A 383 3.83 -3.01 -10.60
C ALA A 383 2.65 -3.59 -11.41
N ILE A 384 2.95 -4.48 -12.36
CA ILE A 384 1.94 -5.40 -12.94
C ILE A 384 2.00 -6.67 -12.12
N THR A 385 0.85 -7.13 -11.64
CA THR A 385 0.73 -8.40 -10.92
C THR A 385 -0.15 -9.35 -11.69
N TYR A 386 0.34 -10.54 -11.98
CA TYR A 386 -0.46 -11.64 -12.48
C TYR A 386 -1.04 -12.42 -11.31
N SER A 387 -2.37 -12.47 -11.27
CA SER A 387 -3.15 -13.09 -10.20
C SER A 387 -3.73 -14.43 -10.63
N PHE A 388 -3.70 -15.38 -9.71
CA PHE A 388 -4.11 -16.76 -9.92
C PHE A 388 -4.92 -17.28 -8.72
N VAL A 389 -6.20 -17.52 -8.93
CA VAL A 389 -7.01 -18.27 -7.97
C VAL A 389 -6.74 -19.76 -8.18
N ILE A 390 -6.32 -20.44 -7.10
CA ILE A 390 -5.92 -21.85 -7.17
C ILE A 390 -7.17 -22.73 -7.18
N LEU A 391 -7.46 -23.31 -8.34
CA LEU A 391 -8.60 -24.19 -8.59
C LEU A 391 -8.14 -25.60 -8.90
N ARG A 392 -9.06 -26.55 -8.80
CA ARG A 392 -8.82 -27.93 -9.25
C ARG A 392 -8.36 -27.94 -10.71
N ALA A 393 -8.98 -27.13 -11.56
CA ALA A 393 -8.72 -27.11 -13.00
C ALA A 393 -7.34 -26.56 -13.38
N ASN A 394 -6.70 -25.72 -12.58
CA ASN A 394 -5.47 -25.02 -12.97
C ASN A 394 -4.28 -25.25 -12.02
N ARG A 395 -4.45 -25.85 -10.83
CA ARG A 395 -3.37 -26.03 -9.84
C ARG A 395 -2.11 -26.73 -10.37
N HIS A 396 -2.22 -27.51 -11.44
CA HIS A 396 -1.09 -28.16 -12.09
C HIS A 396 -0.15 -27.17 -12.79
N GLU A 397 -0.58 -25.92 -13.04
CA GLU A 397 0.21 -24.87 -13.69
C GLU A 397 0.85 -23.88 -12.71
N LEU A 398 0.82 -24.09 -11.38
CA LEU A 398 1.32 -23.10 -10.40
C LEU A 398 2.79 -22.70 -10.65
N GLU A 399 3.66 -23.66 -10.93
CA GLU A 399 5.07 -23.41 -11.23
C GLU A 399 5.24 -22.75 -12.61
N ALA A 400 4.53 -23.24 -13.63
CA ALA A 400 4.55 -22.67 -14.98
C ALA A 400 4.04 -21.23 -15.01
N PHE A 401 3.02 -20.92 -14.21
CA PHE A 401 2.47 -19.56 -14.06
C PHE A 401 3.46 -18.62 -13.38
N THR A 402 4.18 -19.12 -12.37
CA THR A 402 5.26 -18.37 -11.73
C THR A 402 6.38 -18.08 -12.72
N ALA A 403 6.79 -19.08 -13.51
CA ALA A 403 7.80 -18.92 -14.56
C ALA A 403 7.36 -17.89 -15.61
N LEU A 404 6.09 -17.92 -16.03
CA LEU A 404 5.50 -16.94 -16.96
C LEU A 404 5.57 -15.52 -16.37
N ALA A 405 5.09 -15.32 -15.13
CA ALA A 405 5.12 -14.01 -14.49
C ALA A 405 6.55 -13.47 -14.36
N LEU A 406 7.51 -14.31 -13.95
CA LEU A 406 8.91 -13.92 -13.84
C LEU A 406 9.54 -13.57 -15.21
N ALA A 407 9.21 -14.33 -16.26
CA ALA A 407 9.69 -14.07 -17.61
C ALA A 407 9.18 -12.73 -18.16
N ASP A 408 7.91 -12.40 -17.88
CA ASP A 408 7.30 -11.13 -18.27
C ASP A 408 7.73 -9.95 -17.36
N GLY A 409 8.47 -10.21 -16.27
CA GLY A 409 8.81 -9.20 -15.26
C GLY A 409 7.65 -8.81 -14.34
N ALA A 410 6.52 -9.52 -14.41
CA ALA A 410 5.36 -9.31 -13.55
C ALA A 410 5.60 -9.82 -12.12
N ALA A 411 4.84 -9.25 -11.19
CA ALA A 411 4.62 -9.82 -9.89
C ALA A 411 3.67 -11.01 -9.94
N VAL A 412 3.83 -11.98 -9.03
CA VAL A 412 2.95 -13.16 -8.94
C VAL A 412 2.13 -13.12 -7.65
N ARG A 413 0.82 -13.36 -7.79
CA ARG A 413 -0.11 -13.47 -6.66
C ARG A 413 -0.94 -14.73 -6.79
N PHE A 414 -0.94 -15.54 -5.75
CA PHE A 414 -1.87 -16.64 -5.59
C PHE A 414 -3.00 -16.26 -4.62
N MET A 415 -4.16 -16.86 -4.82
CA MET A 415 -5.32 -16.70 -3.95
C MET A 415 -6.02 -18.05 -3.78
N LEU A 416 -6.46 -18.34 -2.56
CA LEU A 416 -7.37 -19.45 -2.34
C LEU A 416 -8.80 -19.12 -2.81
N PRO A 417 -9.55 -20.11 -3.33
CA PRO A 417 -10.90 -19.90 -3.83
C PRO A 417 -11.89 -19.65 -2.68
N VAL A 418 -12.77 -18.65 -2.89
CA VAL A 418 -13.93 -18.38 -2.05
C VAL A 418 -15.15 -19.08 -2.66
N GLY A 419 -15.93 -19.78 -1.84
CA GLY A 419 -17.02 -20.65 -2.31
C GLY A 419 -16.53 -21.91 -3.04
N ASP A 420 -17.47 -22.61 -3.67
CA ASP A 420 -17.22 -23.79 -4.51
C ASP A 420 -18.03 -23.76 -5.82
N ARG A 421 -18.06 -22.57 -6.46
CA ARG A 421 -18.70 -22.42 -7.77
C ARG A 421 -18.09 -23.44 -8.75
N ASN A 422 -18.94 -24.08 -9.53
CA ASN A 422 -18.56 -25.12 -10.50
C ASN A 422 -17.75 -26.29 -9.90
N ARG A 423 -17.85 -26.55 -8.58
CA ARG A 423 -17.05 -27.56 -7.88
C ARG A 423 -15.54 -27.38 -8.11
N ALA A 424 -15.10 -26.14 -8.28
CA ALA A 424 -13.75 -25.80 -8.70
C ALA A 424 -12.78 -25.64 -7.52
N SER A 425 -13.28 -25.54 -6.29
CA SER A 425 -12.46 -25.27 -5.10
C SER A 425 -11.50 -26.41 -4.81
N ILE A 426 -10.24 -26.09 -4.56
CA ILE A 426 -9.29 -27.08 -4.03
C ILE A 426 -9.54 -27.40 -2.55
N LEU A 427 -10.28 -26.54 -1.83
CA LEU A 427 -10.46 -26.65 -0.38
C LEU A 427 -11.45 -27.75 0.03
N THR A 428 -12.15 -28.32 -0.94
CA THR A 428 -13.06 -29.46 -0.78
C THR A 428 -12.36 -30.81 -1.01
N ASP A 429 -11.04 -30.81 -1.23
CA ASP A 429 -10.26 -32.03 -1.50
C ASP A 429 -8.92 -32.00 -0.74
N ARG A 430 -8.72 -32.99 0.14
CA ARG A 430 -7.53 -33.08 0.99
C ARG A 430 -6.24 -33.28 0.19
N ALA A 431 -6.27 -34.10 -0.86
CA ALA A 431 -5.09 -34.35 -1.69
C ALA A 431 -4.75 -33.10 -2.50
N ALA A 432 -5.75 -32.44 -3.09
CA ALA A 432 -5.53 -31.19 -3.82
C ALA A 432 -4.92 -30.09 -2.94
N MET A 433 -5.36 -29.95 -1.68
CA MET A 433 -4.74 -29.01 -0.73
C MET A 433 -3.30 -29.39 -0.39
N ALA A 434 -3.00 -30.68 -0.19
CA ALA A 434 -1.65 -31.15 0.14
C ALA A 434 -0.67 -30.90 -1.02
N ASP A 435 -1.05 -31.29 -2.23
CA ASP A 435 -0.26 -31.08 -3.45
C ASP A 435 0.00 -29.59 -3.68
N THR A 436 -1.05 -28.76 -3.54
CA THR A 436 -0.94 -27.30 -3.67
C THR A 436 0.01 -26.71 -2.61
N SER A 437 -0.10 -27.14 -1.36
CA SER A 437 0.76 -26.66 -0.27
C SER A 437 2.25 -26.96 -0.55
N ALA A 438 2.54 -28.16 -1.07
CA ALA A 438 3.89 -28.54 -1.48
C ALA A 438 4.41 -27.66 -2.63
N ALA A 439 3.61 -27.48 -3.69
CA ALA A 439 3.97 -26.63 -4.84
C ALA A 439 4.22 -25.16 -4.43
N LEU A 440 3.35 -24.60 -3.58
CA LEU A 440 3.55 -23.25 -3.03
C LEU A 440 4.83 -23.15 -2.20
N GLY A 441 5.22 -24.21 -1.49
CA GLY A 441 6.51 -24.27 -0.79
C GLY A 441 7.71 -24.16 -1.72
N ALA A 442 7.70 -24.89 -2.83
CA ALA A 442 8.74 -24.81 -3.86
C ALA A 442 8.80 -23.42 -4.52
N ILE A 443 7.63 -22.86 -4.86
CA ILE A 443 7.51 -21.52 -5.44
C ILE A 443 8.03 -20.44 -4.48
N ALA A 444 7.67 -20.49 -3.20
CA ALA A 444 8.13 -19.52 -2.22
C ALA A 444 9.65 -19.59 -2.01
N ALA A 445 10.26 -20.77 -2.14
CA ALA A 445 11.71 -20.91 -2.13
C ALA A 445 12.34 -20.30 -3.39
N GLU A 446 11.78 -20.55 -4.57
CA GLU A 446 12.26 -19.98 -5.83
C GLU A 446 12.20 -18.45 -5.84
N LEU A 447 11.08 -17.87 -5.42
CA LEU A 447 10.91 -16.43 -5.33
C LEU A 447 11.98 -15.80 -4.42
N ARG A 448 12.30 -16.42 -3.28
CA ARG A 448 13.41 -15.96 -2.43
C ARG A 448 14.77 -16.03 -3.11
N ARG A 449 15.07 -17.11 -3.84
CA ARG A 449 16.33 -17.22 -4.61
C ARG A 449 16.48 -16.09 -5.63
N ARG A 450 15.36 -15.58 -6.14
CA ARG A 450 15.29 -14.46 -7.10
C ARG A 450 15.25 -13.07 -6.41
N GLY A 451 15.36 -12.99 -5.08
CA GLY A 451 15.26 -11.73 -4.33
C GLY A 451 13.84 -11.15 -4.26
N ARG A 452 12.82 -11.99 -4.44
CA ARG A 452 11.40 -11.61 -4.48
C ARG A 452 10.69 -11.91 -3.15
N ASP A 453 11.30 -11.50 -2.03
CA ASP A 453 10.87 -11.85 -0.67
C ASP A 453 9.44 -11.42 -0.33
N HIS A 454 8.98 -10.28 -0.87
CA HIS A 454 7.62 -9.80 -0.62
C HIS A 454 6.58 -10.81 -1.16
N GLU A 455 6.78 -11.32 -2.36
CA GLU A 455 5.87 -12.28 -2.98
C GLU A 455 5.97 -13.64 -2.31
N ALA A 456 7.18 -14.09 -2.00
CA ALA A 456 7.40 -15.32 -1.25
C ALA A 456 6.60 -15.34 0.06
N ARG A 457 6.59 -14.22 0.82
CA ARG A 457 5.78 -14.09 2.04
C ARG A 457 4.28 -14.22 1.79
N ARG A 458 3.77 -13.71 0.66
CA ARG A 458 2.36 -13.87 0.29
C ARG A 458 2.05 -15.33 -0.03
N VAL A 459 2.93 -16.01 -0.77
CA VAL A 459 2.80 -17.44 -1.07
C VAL A 459 2.80 -18.29 0.21
N ASP A 460 3.69 -17.97 1.17
CA ASP A 460 3.71 -18.64 2.46
C ASP A 460 2.42 -18.42 3.25
N GLY A 461 1.79 -17.25 3.14
CA GLY A 461 0.48 -16.96 3.73
C GLY A 461 -0.60 -17.94 3.24
N GLU A 462 -0.74 -18.11 1.93
CA GLU A 462 -1.69 -19.07 1.35
C GLU A 462 -1.36 -20.51 1.75
N ARG A 463 -0.07 -20.88 1.75
CA ARG A 463 0.41 -22.19 2.20
C ARG A 463 0.11 -22.46 3.68
N ALA A 464 0.24 -21.44 4.54
CA ALA A 464 -0.06 -21.54 5.96
C ALA A 464 -1.55 -21.84 6.18
N VAL A 465 -2.45 -21.20 5.41
CA VAL A 465 -3.88 -21.50 5.45
C VAL A 465 -4.16 -22.96 5.06
N LEU A 466 -3.56 -23.46 3.98
CA LEU A 466 -3.72 -24.86 3.57
C LEU A 466 -3.22 -25.84 4.63
N THR A 467 -2.06 -25.56 5.23
CA THR A 467 -1.44 -26.41 6.25
C THR A 467 -2.27 -26.47 7.53
N ASP A 468 -2.80 -25.33 8.00
CA ASP A 468 -3.68 -25.26 9.16
C ASP A 468 -4.97 -26.07 8.93
N ARG A 469 -5.60 -25.92 7.76
CA ARG A 469 -6.81 -26.69 7.40
C ARG A 469 -6.56 -28.19 7.37
N LEU A 470 -5.46 -28.64 6.75
CA LEU A 470 -5.08 -30.05 6.69
C LEU A 470 -4.86 -30.65 8.08
N THR A 471 -4.21 -29.88 8.96
CA THR A 471 -3.93 -30.25 10.35
C THR A 471 -5.22 -30.38 11.16
N ARG A 472 -6.18 -29.47 10.97
CA ARG A 472 -7.49 -29.48 11.63
C ARG A 472 -8.53 -30.41 10.97
N GLY A 473 -8.19 -31.05 9.86
CA GLY A 473 -9.14 -31.89 9.11
C GLY A 473 -10.27 -31.10 8.42
N VAL A 474 -10.09 -29.80 8.15
CA VAL A 474 -11.12 -28.95 7.55
C VAL A 474 -11.09 -29.08 6.03
N VAL A 475 -12.05 -29.82 5.47
CA VAL A 475 -12.20 -30.07 4.02
C VAL A 475 -13.57 -29.56 3.56
N ARG A 476 -13.65 -28.26 3.31
CA ARG A 476 -14.84 -27.54 2.83
C ARG A 476 -14.43 -26.25 2.13
N ALA A 477 -15.32 -25.62 1.38
CA ALA A 477 -15.06 -24.30 0.80
C ALA A 477 -14.86 -23.22 1.88
N LEU A 478 -14.26 -22.09 1.49
CA LEU A 478 -14.41 -20.85 2.25
C LEU A 478 -15.83 -20.31 2.01
N PRO A 479 -16.49 -19.74 3.04
CA PRO A 479 -17.82 -19.18 2.88
C PRO A 479 -17.80 -17.98 1.92
N VAL A 480 -18.85 -17.81 1.12
CA VAL A 480 -19.08 -16.59 0.35
C VAL A 480 -19.65 -15.54 1.31
N ALA A 481 -19.17 -14.30 1.24
CA ALA A 481 -19.61 -13.29 2.17
C ALA A 481 -21.10 -12.96 2.03
N GLY A 482 -21.83 -13.09 3.14
CA GLY A 482 -23.28 -12.85 3.20
C GLY A 482 -24.13 -14.11 3.13
N GLU A 483 -23.50 -15.28 2.98
CA GLU A 483 -24.00 -16.59 3.45
C GLU A 483 -23.48 -16.86 4.87
#